data_AF-A0A9W3B4Y7-F1
#
_entry.id   AF-A0A9W3B4Y7-F1
#
_cell.length_a   1.000
_cell.length_b   1.000
_cell.length_c   1.000
_cell.angle_alpha   90.00
_cell.angle_beta   90.00
_cell.angle_gamma   90.00
#
_symmetry.space_group_name_H-M   'P 1'
#
loop_
_entity.id
_entity.type
_entity.pdbx_description
1 polymer ?
#
loop_
_entity_poly.entity_id
_entity_poly.type
_entity_poly.pdbx_seq_one_letter_code
_entity_poly.pdbx_strand_id
1 'polypeptide(L)'
;MLDQSSAELRATIEDLEKHYDTIDNEGNEWKTRFETQTEMNQQLEKQILMLQEKVEEAKRNLKEAGKSPRDNRAFDDLADASPHMVKTLERERNSLFNQLRDLEWRLDQESKAYHKANDERKQYVLEINATKSTIGDLRSKQRQLMLASQEGPPKITPRVGDNNPKTYRDGGGNIPEDQRIIDARYGPIRKTAAVKVLPSLDSN
;
A
#
# COMPACT_ATOMS: atom_id res chain seq x y z
N MET A 1 -85.76 30.18 52.43
CA MET A 1 -85.96 28.84 51.80
C MET A 1 -86.21 29.00 50.30
N LEU A 2 -87.17 29.84 49.90
CA LEU A 2 -87.41 30.17 48.48
C LEU A 2 -86.24 30.93 47.84
N ASP A 3 -85.62 31.89 48.55
CA ASP A 3 -84.50 32.66 47.99
C ASP A 3 -83.29 31.78 47.69
N GLN A 4 -82.99 30.84 48.58
CA GLN A 4 -81.91 29.86 48.39
C GLN A 4 -82.17 28.97 47.16
N SER A 5 -83.39 28.45 47.03
CA SER A 5 -83.79 27.66 45.87
C SER A 5 -83.75 28.48 44.57
N SER A 6 -84.14 29.76 44.63
CA SER A 6 -84.08 30.65 43.47
C SER A 6 -82.64 30.97 43.04
N ALA A 7 -81.72 31.09 44.01
CA ALA A 7 -80.31 31.31 43.75
C ALA A 7 -79.64 30.07 43.16
N GLU A 8 -79.96 28.88 43.69
CA GLU A 8 -79.49 27.60 43.15
C GLU A 8 -80.00 27.36 41.73
N LEU A 9 -81.27 27.65 41.44
CA LEU A 9 -81.81 27.56 40.08
C LEU A 9 -81.14 28.55 39.13
N ARG A 10 -80.85 29.78 39.56
CA ARG A 10 -80.10 30.75 38.74
C ARG A 10 -78.67 30.29 38.46
N ALA A 11 -77.98 29.74 39.46
CA ALA A 11 -76.64 29.17 39.26
C ALA A 11 -76.66 27.98 38.30
N THR A 12 -77.68 27.12 38.41
CA THR A 12 -77.85 25.97 37.50
C THR A 12 -78.13 26.44 36.07
N ILE A 13 -78.93 27.49 35.89
CA ILE A 13 -79.19 28.09 34.57
C ILE A 13 -77.89 28.67 34.00
N GLU A 14 -77.12 29.41 34.80
CA GLU A 14 -75.85 29.99 34.37
C GLU A 14 -74.82 28.93 33.95
N ASP A 15 -74.72 27.82 34.69
CA ASP A 15 -73.85 26.71 34.33
C ASP A 15 -74.32 26.01 33.04
N LEU A 16 -75.63 25.80 32.88
CA LEU A 16 -76.19 25.24 31.64
C LEU A 16 -75.98 26.14 30.43
N GLU A 17 -76.08 27.45 30.58
CA GLU A 17 -75.79 28.43 29.52
C GLU A 17 -74.31 28.38 29.10
N LYS A 18 -73.37 28.30 30.06
CA LYS A 18 -71.94 28.12 29.77
C LYS A 18 -71.63 26.81 29.05
N HIS A 19 -72.29 25.72 29.47
CA HIS A 19 -72.15 24.42 28.80
C HIS A 19 -72.73 24.45 27.39
N TYR A 20 -73.86 25.12 27.17
CA TYR A 20 -74.47 25.29 25.85
C TYR A 20 -73.53 25.96 24.85
N ASP A 21 -72.84 27.03 25.27
CA ASP A 21 -71.85 27.74 24.42
C ASP A 21 -70.64 26.87 24.07
N THR A 22 -70.30 25.90 24.93
CA THR A 22 -69.15 25.00 24.71
C THR A 22 -69.51 23.83 23.78
N ILE A 23 -70.76 23.36 23.82
CA ILE A 23 -71.25 22.25 22.99
C ILE A 23 -71.14 22.56 21.49
N ASP A 24 -71.38 23.81 21.06
CA ASP A 24 -71.27 24.19 19.65
C ASP A 24 -69.82 24.08 19.13
N ASN A 25 -68.84 24.36 20.00
CA ASN A 25 -67.41 24.22 19.68
C ASN A 25 -66.94 22.75 19.71
N GLU A 26 -67.37 21.96 20.70
CA GLU A 26 -67.08 20.52 20.77
C GLU A 26 -67.68 19.77 19.57
N GLY A 27 -68.89 20.19 19.15
CA GLY A 27 -69.60 19.73 17.95
C GLY A 27 -68.77 19.79 16.67
N ASN A 28 -67.93 20.81 16.56
CA ASN A 28 -67.04 21.00 15.42
C ASN A 28 -65.74 20.21 15.56
N GLU A 29 -65.23 20.04 16.78
CA GLU A 29 -63.97 19.34 17.03
C GLU A 29 -64.07 17.83 16.75
N TRP A 30 -65.12 17.15 17.21
CA TRP A 30 -65.28 15.71 16.92
C TRP A 30 -65.46 15.44 15.43
N LYS A 31 -66.16 16.36 14.72
CA LYS A 31 -66.36 16.28 13.28
C LYS A 31 -65.04 16.45 12.53
N THR A 32 -64.25 17.48 12.85
CA THR A 32 -62.93 17.66 12.24
C THR A 32 -61.99 16.49 12.53
N ARG A 33 -62.01 15.93 13.75
CA ARG A 33 -61.23 14.73 14.09
C ARG A 33 -61.68 13.51 13.29
N PHE A 34 -62.99 13.31 13.16
CA PHE A 34 -63.56 12.21 12.37
C PHE A 34 -63.20 12.34 10.88
N GLU A 35 -63.32 13.53 10.30
CA GLU A 35 -62.97 13.81 8.91
C GLU A 35 -61.48 13.57 8.66
N THR A 36 -60.60 14.10 9.51
CA THR A 36 -59.15 13.88 9.44
C THR A 36 -58.79 12.39 9.56
N GLN A 37 -59.41 11.67 10.50
CA GLN A 37 -59.17 10.23 10.68
C GLN A 37 -59.65 9.44 9.46
N THR A 38 -60.78 9.83 8.89
CA THR A 38 -61.34 9.20 7.69
C THR A 38 -60.41 9.40 6.49
N GLU A 39 -59.90 10.61 6.29
CA GLU A 39 -58.92 10.90 5.23
C GLU A 39 -57.62 10.11 5.41
N MET A 40 -57.11 10.05 6.65
CA MET A 40 -55.92 9.25 6.97
C MET A 40 -56.15 7.77 6.68
N ASN A 41 -57.31 7.22 7.06
CA ASN A 41 -57.67 5.83 6.78
C ASN A 41 -57.74 5.58 5.26
N GLN A 42 -58.34 6.47 4.48
CA GLN A 42 -58.36 6.36 3.01
C GLN A 42 -56.95 6.37 2.40
N GLN A 43 -56.03 7.17 2.95
CA GLN A 43 -54.65 7.18 2.50
C GLN A 43 -53.94 5.87 2.85
N LEU A 44 -54.16 5.33 4.06
CA LEU A 44 -53.60 4.05 4.49
C LEU A 44 -54.14 2.89 3.64
N GLU A 45 -55.43 2.88 3.30
CA GLU A 45 -56.02 1.88 2.39
C GLU A 45 -55.37 1.91 1.01
N LYS A 46 -55.15 3.11 0.44
CA LYS A 46 -54.40 3.26 -0.82
C LYS A 46 -52.97 2.75 -0.71
N GLN A 47 -52.29 3.02 0.40
CA GLN A 47 -50.93 2.51 0.64
C GLN A 47 -50.90 0.99 0.77
N ILE A 48 -51.88 0.39 1.45
CA ILE A 48 -52.02 -1.07 1.56
C ILE A 48 -52.17 -1.69 0.17
N LEU A 49 -53.06 -1.15 -0.67
CA LEU A 49 -53.27 -1.65 -2.03
C LEU A 49 -51.99 -1.54 -2.87
N MET A 50 -51.30 -0.39 -2.83
CA MET A 50 -50.03 -0.20 -3.55
C MET A 50 -48.95 -1.18 -3.07
N LEU A 51 -48.84 -1.40 -1.77
CA LEU A 51 -47.85 -2.33 -1.21
C LEU A 51 -48.18 -3.77 -1.56
N GLN A 52 -49.46 -4.16 -1.52
CA GLN A 52 -49.91 -5.47 -1.97
C GLN A 52 -49.59 -5.70 -3.45
N GLU A 53 -49.83 -4.72 -4.31
CA GLU A 53 -49.48 -4.78 -5.72
C GLU A 53 -47.97 -4.95 -5.94
N LYS A 54 -47.14 -4.14 -5.25
CA LYS A 54 -45.67 -4.27 -5.31
C LYS A 54 -45.17 -5.62 -4.83
N VAL A 55 -45.79 -6.18 -3.79
CA VAL A 55 -45.44 -7.52 -3.29
C VAL A 55 -45.79 -8.59 -4.33
N GLU A 56 -46.98 -8.51 -4.95
CA GLU A 56 -47.37 -9.45 -5.99
C GLU A 56 -46.53 -9.30 -7.26
N GLU A 57 -46.17 -8.08 -7.66
CA GLU A 57 -45.24 -7.82 -8.75
C GLU A 57 -43.84 -8.39 -8.45
N ALA A 58 -43.30 -8.18 -7.25
CA ALA A 58 -42.03 -8.77 -6.84
C ALA A 58 -42.08 -10.31 -6.85
N LYS A 59 -43.19 -10.92 -6.41
CA LYS A 59 -43.39 -12.38 -6.49
C LYS A 59 -43.43 -12.88 -7.93
N ARG A 60 -44.12 -12.16 -8.82
CA ARG A 60 -44.17 -12.49 -10.27
C ARG A 60 -42.77 -12.37 -10.89
N ASN A 61 -42.06 -11.28 -10.64
CA ASN A 61 -40.70 -11.07 -11.12
C ASN A 61 -39.74 -12.17 -10.64
N LEU A 62 -39.85 -12.59 -9.38
CA LEU A 62 -39.04 -13.68 -8.82
C LEU A 62 -39.36 -15.02 -9.53
N LYS A 63 -40.65 -15.32 -9.72
CA LYS A 63 -41.13 -16.51 -10.43
C LYS A 63 -40.70 -16.52 -11.91
N GLU A 64 -40.78 -15.39 -12.61
CA GLU A 64 -40.35 -15.24 -14.00
C GLU A 64 -38.83 -15.37 -14.15
N ALA A 65 -38.06 -14.88 -13.18
CA ALA A 65 -36.62 -15.08 -13.12
C ALA A 65 -36.20 -16.52 -12.78
N GLY A 66 -37.16 -17.45 -12.62
CA GLY A 66 -36.91 -18.84 -12.24
C GLY A 66 -36.40 -19.00 -10.81
N LYS A 67 -36.48 -17.93 -9.99
CA LYS A 67 -36.04 -17.94 -8.60
C LYS A 67 -37.25 -18.19 -7.70
N SER A 68 -37.19 -19.19 -6.85
CA SER A 68 -38.17 -19.40 -5.79
C SER A 68 -37.74 -18.55 -4.57
N PRO A 69 -38.64 -18.16 -3.65
CA PRO A 69 -38.24 -17.70 -2.31
C PRO A 69 -37.31 -18.70 -1.58
N ARG A 70 -37.27 -19.95 -2.05
CA ARG A 70 -36.33 -21.00 -1.63
C ARG A 70 -34.88 -20.74 -2.07
N ASP A 71 -34.65 -19.92 -3.09
CA ASP A 71 -33.32 -19.55 -3.63
C ASP A 71 -32.69 -18.36 -2.89
N ASN A 72 -33.43 -17.71 -1.98
CA ASN A 72 -32.88 -16.77 -1.00
C ASN A 72 -32.24 -17.46 0.22
N ARG A 73 -31.94 -18.76 0.09
CA ARG A 73 -31.09 -19.54 1.00
C ARG A 73 -29.60 -19.24 0.81
N ALA A 74 -29.22 -18.04 0.38
CA ALA A 74 -27.82 -17.62 0.36
C ALA A 74 -27.20 -17.51 1.78
N PHE A 75 -28.01 -17.61 2.85
CA PHE A 75 -27.52 -17.84 4.23
C PHE A 75 -27.44 -19.33 4.63
N ASP A 76 -27.95 -20.24 3.80
CA ASP A 76 -27.84 -21.71 3.90
C ASP A 76 -26.71 -22.24 2.99
N ASP A 77 -26.00 -21.39 2.25
CA ASP A 77 -24.80 -21.79 1.46
C ASP A 77 -23.62 -22.21 2.36
N LEU A 78 -23.72 -22.04 3.69
CA LEU A 78 -22.83 -22.71 4.65
C LEU A 78 -23.36 -24.09 5.12
N ALA A 79 -24.61 -24.45 4.84
CA ALA A 79 -25.11 -25.81 5.07
C ALA A 79 -24.59 -26.80 4.00
N ASP A 80 -24.06 -26.29 2.88
CA ASP A 80 -23.41 -27.07 1.82
C ASP A 80 -21.91 -27.33 2.06
N ALA A 81 -21.39 -26.97 3.25
CA ALA A 81 -20.13 -27.52 3.74
C ALA A 81 -20.30 -29.02 4.11
N SER A 82 -20.60 -29.83 3.10
CA SER A 82 -20.64 -31.28 3.24
C SER A 82 -19.30 -31.77 3.80
N PRO A 83 -19.29 -32.75 4.73
CA PRO A 83 -18.06 -33.36 5.21
C PRO A 83 -17.14 -33.85 4.08
N HIS A 84 -17.70 -34.12 2.89
CA HIS A 84 -16.93 -34.43 1.70
C HIS A 84 -16.17 -33.22 1.15
N MET A 85 -16.82 -32.05 1.04
CA MET A 85 -16.21 -30.81 0.57
C MET A 85 -15.04 -30.40 1.49
N VAL A 86 -15.25 -30.46 2.81
CA VAL A 86 -14.21 -30.17 3.80
C VAL A 86 -13.00 -31.09 3.61
N LYS A 87 -13.22 -32.41 3.46
CA LYS A 87 -12.14 -33.37 3.20
C LYS A 87 -11.41 -33.11 1.88
N THR A 88 -12.11 -32.67 0.83
CA THR A 88 -11.48 -32.34 -0.45
C THR A 88 -10.60 -31.10 -0.32
N LEU A 89 -11.12 -30.03 0.30
CA LEU A 89 -10.37 -28.81 0.58
C LEU A 89 -9.15 -29.09 1.48
N GLU A 90 -9.27 -29.99 2.47
CA GLU A 90 -8.13 -30.40 3.30
C GLU A 90 -7.04 -31.12 2.50
N ARG A 91 -7.42 -31.98 1.54
CA ARG A 91 -6.47 -32.66 0.65
C ARG A 91 -5.79 -31.67 -0.28
N GLU A 92 -6.55 -30.75 -0.87
CA GLU A 92 -6.02 -29.70 -1.75
C GLU A 92 -5.07 -28.78 -0.96
N ARG A 93 -5.46 -28.35 0.23
CA ARG A 93 -4.61 -27.57 1.13
C ARG A 93 -3.30 -28.31 1.43
N ASN A 94 -3.36 -29.60 1.76
CA ASN A 94 -2.15 -30.39 2.03
C ASN A 94 -1.28 -30.56 0.77
N SER A 95 -1.91 -30.75 -0.40
CA SER A 95 -1.20 -30.85 -1.68
C SER A 95 -0.47 -29.55 -2.02
N LEU A 96 -1.15 -28.42 -1.92
CA LEU A 96 -0.59 -27.09 -2.15
C LEU A 96 0.52 -26.75 -1.15
N PHE A 97 0.34 -27.13 0.13
CA PHE A 97 1.36 -26.94 1.15
C PHE A 97 2.64 -27.72 0.85
N ASN A 98 2.50 -28.98 0.41
CA ASN A 98 3.66 -29.78 0.00
C ASN A 98 4.33 -29.21 -1.25
N GLN A 99 3.56 -28.77 -2.25
CA GLN A 99 4.12 -28.12 -3.43
C GLN A 99 4.87 -26.83 -3.07
N LEU A 100 4.33 -26.02 -2.17
CA LEU A 100 5.00 -24.83 -1.66
C LEU A 100 6.34 -25.20 -1.02
N ARG A 101 6.36 -26.24 -0.19
CA ARG A 101 7.59 -26.71 0.47
C ARG A 101 8.65 -27.20 -0.52
N ASP A 102 8.23 -27.91 -1.56
CA ASP A 102 9.12 -28.37 -2.62
C ASP A 102 9.70 -27.20 -3.43
N LEU A 103 8.88 -26.19 -3.73
CA LEU A 103 9.33 -24.97 -4.41
C LEU A 103 10.31 -24.18 -3.55
N GLU A 104 10.03 -24.01 -2.26
CA GLU A 104 10.96 -23.40 -1.30
C GLU A 104 12.30 -24.12 -1.29
N TRP A 105 12.29 -25.46 -1.24
CA TRP A 105 13.52 -26.26 -1.25
C TRP A 105 14.29 -26.10 -2.56
N ARG A 106 13.60 -26.13 -3.71
CA ARG A 106 14.24 -25.91 -5.02
C ARG A 106 14.87 -24.53 -5.13
N LEU A 107 14.19 -23.49 -4.63
CA LEU A 107 14.71 -22.13 -4.60
C LEU A 107 15.98 -22.02 -3.74
N ASP A 108 16.02 -22.69 -2.59
CA ASP A 108 17.22 -22.76 -1.75
C ASP A 108 18.39 -23.46 -2.47
N GLN A 109 18.12 -24.56 -3.19
CA GLN A 109 19.15 -25.23 -3.99
C GLN A 109 19.66 -24.36 -5.15
N GLU A 110 18.75 -23.68 -5.85
CA GLU A 110 19.12 -22.76 -6.94
C GLU A 110 19.94 -21.58 -6.42
N SER A 111 19.57 -21.02 -5.27
CA SER A 111 20.33 -19.97 -4.59
C SER A 111 21.76 -20.43 -4.25
N LYS A 112 21.92 -21.65 -3.69
CA LYS A 112 23.23 -22.23 -3.40
C LYS A 112 24.06 -22.44 -4.67
N ALA A 113 23.45 -22.98 -5.72
CA ALA A 113 24.12 -23.18 -7.01
C ALA A 113 24.55 -21.85 -7.63
N TYR A 114 23.69 -20.83 -7.58
CA TYR A 114 23.99 -19.49 -8.04
C TYR A 114 25.17 -18.87 -7.28
N HIS A 115 25.17 -18.95 -5.95
CA HIS A 115 26.25 -18.42 -5.13
C HIS A 115 27.59 -19.10 -5.47
N LYS A 116 27.59 -20.44 -5.59
CA LYS A 116 28.77 -21.19 -6.01
C LYS A 116 29.29 -20.73 -7.37
N ALA A 117 28.43 -20.68 -8.38
CA ALA A 117 28.82 -20.25 -9.73
C ALA A 117 29.28 -18.79 -9.78
N ASN A 118 28.65 -17.91 -8.98
CA ASN A 118 29.05 -16.51 -8.91
C ASN A 118 30.41 -16.32 -8.21
N ASP A 119 30.72 -17.14 -7.20
CA ASP A 119 32.02 -17.10 -6.55
C ASP A 119 33.13 -17.67 -7.45
N GLU A 120 32.86 -18.73 -8.21
CA GLU A 120 33.74 -19.22 -9.29
C GLU A 120 33.98 -18.14 -10.35
N ARG A 121 32.93 -17.44 -10.79
CA ARG A 121 33.06 -16.31 -11.72
C ARG A 121 33.94 -15.19 -11.16
N LYS A 122 33.76 -14.81 -9.88
CA LYS A 122 34.62 -13.81 -9.23
C LYS A 122 36.07 -14.28 -9.18
N GLN A 123 36.30 -15.55 -8.87
CA GLN A 123 37.63 -16.16 -8.86
C GLN A 123 38.29 -16.06 -10.24
N TYR A 124 37.60 -16.42 -11.32
CA TYR A 124 38.12 -16.27 -12.68
C TYR A 124 38.42 -14.81 -13.05
N VAL A 125 37.59 -13.87 -12.60
CA VAL A 125 37.86 -12.44 -12.81
C VAL A 125 39.16 -12.01 -12.12
N LEU A 126 39.41 -12.47 -10.89
CA LEU A 126 40.65 -12.20 -10.18
C LEU A 126 41.86 -12.80 -10.91
N GLU A 127 41.76 -14.05 -11.35
CA GLU A 127 42.83 -14.71 -12.12
C GLU A 127 43.12 -14.00 -13.44
N ILE A 128 42.10 -13.62 -14.20
CA ILE A 128 42.24 -12.85 -15.43
C ILE A 128 42.96 -11.53 -15.16
N ASN A 129 42.59 -10.81 -14.09
CA ASN A 129 43.23 -9.55 -13.74
C ASN A 129 44.70 -9.75 -13.32
N ALA A 130 45.00 -10.80 -12.55
CA ALA A 130 46.37 -11.16 -12.19
C ALA A 130 47.20 -11.49 -13.44
N THR A 131 46.70 -12.34 -14.35
CA THR A 131 47.38 -12.67 -15.60
C THR A 131 47.59 -11.44 -16.48
N LYS A 132 46.59 -10.55 -16.59
CA LYS A 132 46.71 -9.28 -17.31
C LYS A 132 47.82 -8.40 -16.74
N SER A 133 47.94 -8.32 -15.42
CA SER A 133 49.04 -7.60 -14.75
C SER A 133 50.40 -8.20 -15.12
N THR A 134 50.54 -9.53 -14.98
CA THR A 134 51.78 -10.23 -15.34
C THR A 134 52.17 -10.02 -16.81
N ILE A 135 51.21 -10.07 -17.74
CA ILE A 135 51.45 -9.78 -19.16
C ILE A 135 51.88 -8.31 -19.35
N GLY A 136 51.27 -7.37 -18.64
CA GLY A 136 51.67 -5.96 -18.64
C GLY A 136 53.12 -5.76 -18.21
N ASP A 137 53.53 -6.42 -17.13
CA ASP A 137 54.90 -6.38 -16.61
C ASP A 137 55.90 -6.99 -17.59
N LEU A 138 55.57 -8.15 -18.18
CA LEU A 138 56.41 -8.80 -19.19
C LEU A 138 56.57 -7.91 -20.43
N ARG A 139 55.48 -7.30 -20.93
CA ARG A 139 55.55 -6.36 -22.07
C ARG A 139 56.40 -5.14 -21.73
N SER A 140 56.32 -4.62 -20.51
CA SER A 140 57.14 -3.48 -20.07
C SER A 140 58.61 -3.84 -19.97
N LYS A 141 58.95 -5.00 -19.38
CA LYS A 141 60.33 -5.51 -19.35
C LYS A 141 60.89 -5.75 -20.76
N GLN A 142 60.09 -6.32 -21.66
CA GLN A 142 60.50 -6.52 -23.05
C GLN A 142 60.80 -5.19 -23.75
N ARG A 143 59.95 -4.16 -23.58
CA ARG A 143 60.23 -2.81 -24.10
C ARG A 143 61.52 -2.22 -23.53
N GLN A 144 61.74 -2.37 -22.22
CA GLN A 144 62.94 -1.85 -21.55
C GLN A 144 64.22 -2.54 -22.04
N LEU A 145 64.19 -3.85 -22.29
CA LEU A 145 65.31 -4.59 -22.87
C LEU A 145 65.60 -4.14 -24.31
N MET A 146 64.58 -3.90 -25.14
CA MET A 146 64.77 -3.39 -26.50
C MET A 146 65.36 -1.96 -26.52
N LEU A 147 64.99 -1.11 -25.56
CA LEU A 147 65.59 0.22 -25.38
C LEU A 147 67.05 0.12 -24.91
N ALA A 148 67.35 -0.77 -23.95
CA ALA A 148 68.70 -0.98 -23.43
C ALA A 148 69.66 -1.57 -24.49
N SER A 149 69.15 -2.39 -25.42
CA SER A 149 69.94 -2.93 -26.53
C SER A 149 70.22 -1.93 -27.67
N GLN A 150 69.64 -0.73 -27.64
CA GLN A 150 69.99 0.37 -28.55
C GLN A 150 71.04 1.34 -27.97
N GLU A 151 71.44 1.19 -26.71
CA GLU A 151 72.54 1.99 -26.15
C GLU A 151 73.90 1.35 -26.46
N GLY A 152 74.52 1.79 -27.55
CA GLY A 152 75.96 1.61 -27.78
C GLY A 152 76.81 2.40 -26.77
N PRO A 153 78.13 2.16 -26.70
CA PRO A 153 78.99 2.64 -25.62
C PRO A 153 78.98 4.18 -25.52
N PRO A 154 79.14 4.75 -24.31
CA PRO A 154 79.08 6.19 -24.13
C PRO A 154 80.25 6.85 -24.86
N LYS A 155 79.95 7.64 -25.89
CA LYS A 155 80.91 8.59 -26.46
C LYS A 155 81.10 9.73 -25.46
N ILE A 156 82.32 9.84 -24.94
CA ILE A 156 82.77 10.99 -24.16
C ILE A 156 82.70 12.23 -25.07
N THR A 157 81.79 13.15 -24.78
CA THR A 157 81.84 14.55 -25.27
C THR A 157 81.44 15.49 -24.12
N PRO A 158 81.97 16.73 -24.10
CA PRO A 158 82.19 17.46 -22.86
C PRO A 158 80.96 18.20 -22.34
N ARG A 159 80.90 18.28 -21.01
CA ARG A 159 79.99 19.04 -20.16
C ARG A 159 79.91 20.51 -20.58
N VAL A 160 78.71 21.01 -20.92
CA VAL A 160 78.37 22.44 -20.92
C VAL A 160 76.95 22.64 -20.40
N GLY A 161 76.85 23.36 -19.28
CA GLY A 161 75.84 24.37 -18.93
C GLY A 161 74.35 24.04 -19.03
N ASP A 162 73.74 23.89 -17.86
CA ASP A 162 72.40 24.34 -17.43
C ASP A 162 71.53 25.10 -18.45
N ASN A 163 70.28 24.64 -18.63
CA ASN A 163 69.05 25.36 -18.24
C ASN A 163 67.80 24.66 -18.81
N ASN A 164 66.93 24.18 -17.93
CA ASN A 164 65.55 23.80 -18.24
C ASN A 164 64.62 24.90 -17.68
N PRO A 165 63.43 25.16 -18.25
CA PRO A 165 62.27 24.46 -17.70
C PRO A 165 61.18 24.09 -18.73
N LYS A 166 60.79 22.81 -18.69
CA LYS A 166 59.43 22.26 -18.56
C LYS A 166 58.29 23.02 -19.27
N THR A 167 57.74 22.41 -20.32
CA THR A 167 56.30 22.46 -20.59
C THR A 167 55.65 21.11 -20.31
N TYR A 168 54.72 21.14 -19.37
CA TYR A 168 53.79 20.10 -18.97
C TYR A 168 53.06 19.45 -20.14
N ARG A 169 53.00 18.11 -20.12
CA ARG A 169 51.75 17.32 -20.12
C ARG A 169 52.10 15.86 -20.42
N ASP A 170 52.20 15.05 -19.38
CA ASP A 170 51.79 13.65 -19.48
C ASP A 170 51.27 13.18 -18.12
N GLY A 171 50.16 12.46 -18.14
CA GLY A 171 49.31 12.13 -16.99
C GLY A 171 49.87 11.03 -16.08
N GLY A 172 51.18 11.02 -15.85
CA GLY A 172 51.91 10.02 -15.07
C GLY A 172 52.27 10.51 -13.67
N GLY A 173 51.29 10.94 -12.88
CA GLY A 173 51.52 11.29 -11.48
C GLY A 173 51.90 10.04 -10.67
N ASN A 174 53.18 9.90 -10.33
CA ASN A 174 53.76 8.87 -9.44
C ASN A 174 53.29 8.98 -7.96
N ILE A 175 52.10 9.52 -7.70
CA ILE A 175 51.59 9.76 -6.35
C ILE A 175 50.35 8.86 -6.17
N PRO A 176 50.40 7.87 -5.25
CA PRO A 176 49.25 7.06 -4.89
C PRO A 176 48.05 7.94 -4.53
N GLU A 177 46.84 7.50 -4.88
CA GLU A 177 45.62 8.30 -4.80
C GLU A 177 45.31 8.85 -3.39
N ASP A 178 45.86 8.20 -2.36
CA ASP A 178 45.70 8.52 -0.94
C ASP A 178 46.59 9.68 -0.47
N GLN A 179 47.42 10.24 -1.37
CA GLN A 179 48.39 11.31 -1.07
C GLN A 179 48.17 12.57 -1.92
N ARG A 180 47.01 12.71 -2.58
CA ARG A 180 46.65 13.96 -3.26
C ARG A 180 46.39 15.06 -2.23
N ILE A 181 47.29 16.03 -2.17
CA ILE A 181 47.12 17.26 -1.38
C ILE A 181 46.48 18.30 -2.31
N ILE A 182 45.21 18.62 -2.10
CA ILE A 182 44.50 19.67 -2.87
C ILE A 182 44.86 21.07 -2.33
N ASP A 183 45.11 21.19 -1.02
CA ASP A 183 45.54 22.43 -0.36
C ASP A 183 46.72 22.13 0.60
N ALA A 184 47.84 22.82 0.41
CA ALA A 184 49.08 22.61 1.16
C ALA A 184 48.94 22.83 2.67
N ARG A 185 47.89 23.52 3.12
CA ARG A 185 47.62 23.77 4.55
C ARG A 185 46.96 22.59 5.28
N TYR A 186 46.37 21.64 4.57
CA TYR A 186 45.49 20.61 5.17
C TYR A 186 46.02 19.17 5.12
N GLY A 187 47.23 18.95 4.59
CA GLY A 187 47.91 17.65 4.63
C GLY A 187 47.25 16.53 3.81
N PRO A 188 47.80 15.30 3.83
CA PRO A 188 47.29 14.17 3.04
C PRO A 188 45.88 13.71 3.44
N ILE A 189 45.02 13.45 2.45
CA ILE A 189 43.61 13.06 2.66
C ILE A 189 43.50 11.61 3.17
N ARG A 190 42.97 11.41 4.38
CA ARG A 190 42.66 10.06 4.88
C ARG A 190 41.30 9.60 4.32
N LYS A 191 41.27 8.50 3.54
CA LYS A 191 40.06 7.91 2.93
C LYS A 191 39.01 7.37 3.93
N THR A 192 39.29 7.41 5.24
CA THR A 192 38.37 6.95 6.28
C THR A 192 37.90 8.12 7.14
N ALA A 193 37.20 9.09 6.54
CA ALA A 193 36.36 9.99 7.30
C ALA A 193 35.03 9.29 7.59
N ALA A 194 35.01 8.41 8.60
CA ALA A 194 33.77 7.85 9.11
C ALA A 194 33.03 8.96 9.87
N VAL A 195 32.04 9.59 9.23
CA VAL A 195 31.09 10.49 9.90
C VAL A 195 30.19 9.62 10.77
N LYS A 196 30.44 9.61 12.09
CA LYS A 196 29.67 8.76 13.02
C LYS A 196 28.25 9.27 13.29
N VAL A 197 27.92 10.53 12.98
CA VAL A 197 26.57 11.10 13.13
C VAL A 197 26.38 12.22 12.11
N LEU A 198 25.30 12.16 11.32
CA LEU A 198 24.87 13.28 10.47
C LEU A 198 24.07 14.29 11.32
N PRO A 199 24.20 15.61 11.10
CA PRO A 199 23.38 16.61 11.79
C PRO A 199 21.89 16.40 11.51
N SER A 200 21.04 16.54 12.53
CA SER A 200 19.58 16.51 12.32
C SER A 200 19.15 17.75 11.54
N LEU A 201 18.31 17.54 10.53
CA LEU A 201 17.63 18.62 9.86
C LEU A 201 16.41 18.98 10.70
N ASP A 202 16.33 20.23 11.15
CA ASP A 202 15.14 20.75 11.81
C ASP A 202 13.97 20.74 10.82
N SER A 203 12.90 20.02 11.17
CA SER A 203 11.66 19.99 10.42
C SER A 203 10.93 21.32 10.61
N ASN A 204 10.87 22.13 9.55
CA ASN A 204 9.86 23.20 9.41
C ASN A 204 8.55 22.62 8.90
#